data_AF-A0AAV8R926-F1
#
_entry.id   AF-A0AAV8R926-F1
#
_cell.length_a   1.000
_cell.length_b   1.000
_cell.length_c   1.000
_cell.angle_alpha   90.00
_cell.angle_beta   90.00
_cell.angle_gamma   90.00
#
_symmetry.space_group_name_H-M   'P 1'
#
loop_
_entity.id
_entity.type
_entity.pdbx_description
1 polymer ?
#
loop_
_entity_poly.entity_id
_entity_poly.type
_entity_poly.pdbx_seq_one_letter_code
_entity_poly.pdbx_strand_id
1 'polypeptide(L)'
;MDMAIDSAPNGDASSSPAAPPAAGPLAPTTRLAQLAESLKLEHQFVRVPLEHLKKTMRTNYRLAEKEVAVVLSSVAEAVDSSDPMSRDDALTHLSSLVSRLQGLKRKLEEGSRVENLHAQRCRARLEHLDSVADADKFAEWKDVRLTRILVDYMLRMSYYDTAKKLAETSKMQELVDIDIFLVAKKIIDSLRNKEVAPALAWCAENKSRLKKSKSKLEFQLRLQEFIELVRADENLRAVSYARKYLAPWGATYMKELQHVVATLAFRHDTECSTYRVLFEPTRWDCLVEQFKQEFCRLFGMTNEPLLNIYLQAGLTALKTPLCCKEACSKEDPLSQEGFRRLAEPLPFSKLHHSKLVCYITKELMDHENPPLVLPNGYVYSTKALEEMASKKEGKITCPRTGEVCNFTDLTKAYIS
;
A
#
# COMPACT_ATOMS: atom_id res chain seq x y z
N MET A 1 51.40 3.48 -57.24
CA MET A 1 51.05 4.88 -56.99
C MET A 1 50.01 4.90 -55.89
N ASP A 2 50.29 5.14 -54.62
CA ASP A 2 51.54 5.40 -53.93
C ASP A 2 51.37 4.95 -52.47
N MET A 3 52.45 4.45 -51.91
CA MET A 3 52.63 4.19 -50.48
C MET A 3 52.80 5.53 -49.76
N ALA A 4 52.26 5.65 -48.54
CA ALA A 4 52.78 6.60 -47.57
C ALA A 4 52.74 5.98 -46.17
N ILE A 5 53.94 5.73 -45.68
CA ILE A 5 54.33 5.38 -44.32
C ILE A 5 54.55 6.69 -43.57
N ASP A 6 54.07 6.80 -42.33
CA ASP A 6 54.71 7.59 -41.26
C ASP A 6 54.02 7.22 -39.93
N SER A 7 54.64 6.41 -39.08
CA SER A 7 55.66 6.73 -38.06
C SER A 7 55.04 7.22 -36.74
N ALA A 8 55.22 6.38 -35.71
CA ALA A 8 54.84 6.63 -34.33
C ALA A 8 55.82 7.61 -33.64
N PRO A 9 55.43 8.14 -32.47
CA PRO A 9 56.39 8.20 -31.39
C PRO A 9 55.87 7.54 -30.11
N ASN A 10 56.79 6.82 -29.47
CA ASN A 10 56.72 6.28 -28.13
C ASN A 10 56.31 7.32 -27.08
N GLY A 11 55.46 6.89 -26.16
CA GLY A 11 55.27 7.51 -24.85
C GLY A 11 55.04 6.40 -23.83
N ASP A 12 56.13 5.98 -23.17
CA ASP A 12 56.08 5.14 -21.97
C ASP A 12 55.26 5.84 -20.89
N ALA A 13 54.16 5.23 -20.47
CA ALA A 13 53.53 5.50 -19.19
C ALA A 13 52.97 4.18 -18.66
N SER A 14 53.74 3.55 -17.78
CA SER A 14 53.29 2.50 -16.89
C SER A 14 52.09 2.98 -16.07
N SER A 15 50.88 2.51 -16.39
CA SER A 15 49.74 2.63 -15.49
C SER A 15 49.11 1.25 -15.28
N SER A 16 49.49 0.62 -14.17
CA SER A 16 48.82 -0.54 -13.60
C SER A 16 47.31 -0.28 -13.50
N PRO A 17 46.42 -1.17 -13.97
CA PRO A 17 45.01 -1.03 -13.67
C PRO A 17 44.80 -1.37 -12.19
N ALA A 18 44.48 -0.35 -11.40
CA ALA A 18 44.08 -0.52 -10.01
C ALA A 18 42.91 -1.50 -9.91
N ALA A 19 43.06 -2.50 -9.04
CA ALA A 19 42.03 -3.48 -8.73
C ALA A 19 40.73 -2.79 -8.28
N PRO A 20 39.55 -3.27 -8.71
CA PRO A 20 38.31 -2.88 -8.06
C PRO A 20 38.33 -3.40 -6.61
N PRO A 21 37.80 -2.64 -5.63
CA PRO A 21 37.86 -3.07 -4.23
C PRO A 21 36.96 -4.28 -4.03
N ALA A 22 37.46 -5.23 -3.24
CA ALA A 22 36.85 -6.51 -2.96
C ALA A 22 35.43 -6.39 -2.40
N ALA A 23 34.56 -7.35 -2.76
CA ALA A 23 33.20 -7.45 -2.25
C ALA A 23 33.17 -7.92 -0.79
N GLY A 24 33.53 -7.02 0.14
CA GLY A 24 33.15 -7.13 1.54
C GLY A 24 31.63 -6.97 1.75
N PRO A 25 31.11 -7.10 2.98
CA PRO A 25 29.70 -6.87 3.27
C PRO A 25 29.28 -5.52 2.68
N LEU A 26 28.33 -5.56 1.73
CA LEU A 26 27.85 -4.40 0.97
C LEU A 26 27.88 -3.12 1.80
N ALA A 27 28.71 -2.16 1.38
CA ALA A 27 28.86 -0.87 2.05
C ALA A 27 27.48 -0.28 2.41
N PRO A 28 27.30 0.31 3.60
CA PRO A 28 26.00 0.77 4.10
C PRO A 28 25.27 1.70 3.12
N THR A 29 26.00 2.42 2.29
CA THR A 29 25.50 3.30 1.21
C THR A 29 24.74 2.55 0.10
N THR A 30 25.16 1.35 -0.28
CA THR A 30 24.49 0.53 -1.33
C THR A 30 23.24 -0.14 -0.79
N ARG A 31 23.27 -0.57 0.48
CA ARG A 31 22.09 -1.09 1.19
C ARG A 31 21.03 0.00 1.35
N LEU A 32 21.42 1.21 1.76
CA LEU A 32 20.50 2.35 1.87
C LEU A 32 19.85 2.71 0.52
N ALA A 33 20.59 2.63 -0.59
CA ALA A 33 20.05 2.88 -1.92
C ALA A 33 19.01 1.82 -2.36
N GLN A 34 19.27 0.53 -2.10
CA GLN A 34 18.29 -0.55 -2.36
C GLN A 34 17.08 -0.46 -1.42
N LEU A 35 17.29 -0.07 -0.17
CA LEU A 35 16.23 0.16 0.80
C LEU A 35 15.37 1.36 0.42
N ALA A 36 15.93 2.42 -0.15
CA ALA A 36 15.22 3.64 -0.52
C ALA A 36 14.05 3.38 -1.49
N GLU A 37 14.23 2.52 -2.49
CA GLU A 37 13.13 2.13 -3.39
C GLU A 37 12.08 1.28 -2.66
N SER A 38 12.51 0.35 -1.80
CA SER A 38 11.57 -0.46 -1.02
C SER A 38 10.81 0.38 0.03
N LEU A 39 11.41 1.46 0.52
CA LEU A 39 10.84 2.40 1.50
C LEU A 39 9.73 3.26 0.88
N LYS A 40 9.73 3.48 -0.45
CA LYS A 40 8.61 4.16 -1.13
C LYS A 40 7.29 3.41 -0.97
N LEU A 41 7.33 2.08 -0.90
CA LEU A 41 6.14 1.25 -0.66
C LEU A 41 5.72 1.26 0.81
N GLU A 42 6.63 1.57 1.74
CA GLU A 42 6.32 1.74 3.16
C GLU A 42 5.59 3.07 3.46
N HIS A 43 5.64 4.01 2.52
CA HIS A 43 4.99 5.32 2.64
C HIS A 43 3.51 5.22 3.02
N GLN A 44 2.76 4.25 2.47
CA GLN A 44 1.33 4.12 2.82
C GLN A 44 1.11 3.82 4.30
N PHE A 45 2.00 3.04 4.92
CA PHE A 45 1.90 2.70 6.34
C PHE A 45 2.22 3.88 7.24
N VAL A 46 2.99 4.87 6.80
CA VAL A 46 3.21 6.10 7.58
C VAL A 46 2.10 7.12 7.32
N ARG A 47 1.59 7.17 6.09
CA ARG A 47 0.63 8.19 5.67
C ARG A 47 -0.74 8.05 6.33
N VAL A 48 -1.24 6.83 6.49
CA VAL A 48 -2.57 6.57 7.07
C VAL A 48 -2.76 7.20 8.48
N PRO A 49 -1.87 6.99 9.47
CA PRO A 49 -2.01 7.55 10.80
C PRO A 49 -1.73 9.05 10.82
N LEU A 50 -0.86 9.55 9.93
CA LEU A 50 -0.63 10.98 9.76
C LEU A 50 -1.87 11.71 9.26
N GLU A 51 -2.60 11.13 8.30
CA GLU A 51 -3.87 11.68 7.82
C GLU A 51 -4.94 11.71 8.91
N HIS A 52 -4.97 10.69 9.78
CA HIS A 52 -5.85 10.69 10.96
C HIS A 52 -5.48 11.78 11.96
N LEU A 53 -4.20 11.89 12.32
CA LEU A 53 -3.72 12.93 13.23
C LEU A 53 -4.12 14.32 12.71
N LYS A 54 -3.89 14.59 11.42
CA LYS A 54 -4.31 15.84 10.76
C LYS A 54 -5.83 16.04 10.79
N LYS A 55 -6.63 14.99 10.55
CA LYS A 55 -8.10 15.07 10.60
C LYS A 55 -8.59 15.42 12.01
N THR A 56 -8.06 14.73 13.02
CA THR A 56 -8.43 14.92 14.42
C THR A 56 -8.04 16.32 14.90
N MET A 57 -6.80 16.75 14.64
CA MET A 57 -6.32 18.11 14.97
C MET A 57 -7.20 19.21 14.37
N ARG A 58 -7.54 19.12 13.08
CA ARG A 58 -8.42 20.10 12.44
C ARG A 58 -9.82 20.11 13.04
N THR A 59 -10.33 18.94 13.44
CA THR A 59 -11.68 18.81 14.01
C THR A 59 -11.72 19.41 15.41
N ASN A 60 -10.74 19.09 16.25
CA ASN A 60 -10.62 19.62 17.60
C ASN A 60 -10.38 21.13 17.60
N TYR A 61 -9.51 21.62 16.71
CA TYR A 61 -9.26 23.05 16.52
C TYR A 61 -10.53 23.81 16.14
N ARG A 62 -11.29 23.33 15.13
CA ARG A 62 -12.55 23.97 14.71
C ARG A 62 -13.62 23.94 15.80
N LEU A 63 -13.68 22.84 16.56
CA LEU A 63 -14.60 22.73 17.70
C LEU A 63 -14.25 23.78 18.77
N ALA A 64 -12.98 23.93 19.10
CA ALA A 64 -12.51 24.93 20.04
C ALA A 64 -12.82 26.35 19.56
N GLU A 65 -12.44 26.70 18.32
CA GLU A 65 -12.75 28.02 17.74
C GLU A 65 -14.24 28.32 17.77
N LYS A 66 -15.08 27.37 17.35
CA LYS A 66 -16.53 27.57 17.31
C LYS A 66 -17.11 27.83 18.69
N GLU A 67 -16.80 26.98 19.68
CA GLU A 67 -17.37 27.15 21.03
C GLU A 67 -16.84 28.41 21.72
N VAL A 68 -15.54 28.73 21.56
CA VAL A 68 -14.96 29.96 22.10
C VAL A 68 -15.60 31.19 21.44
N ALA A 69 -15.81 31.19 20.13
CA ALA A 69 -16.46 32.29 19.42
C ALA A 69 -17.89 32.53 19.93
N VAL A 70 -18.68 31.47 20.16
CA VAL A 70 -20.04 31.64 20.70
C VAL A 70 -20.04 32.13 22.14
N VAL A 71 -19.08 31.71 22.97
CA VAL A 71 -18.94 32.25 24.34
C VAL A 71 -18.61 33.74 24.29
N LEU A 72 -17.66 34.14 23.43
CA LEU A 72 -17.28 35.55 23.27
C LEU A 72 -18.45 36.41 22.75
N SER A 73 -19.20 35.93 21.76
CA SER A 73 -20.36 36.66 21.23
C SER A 73 -21.46 36.79 22.26
N SER A 74 -21.75 35.73 23.01
CA SER A 74 -22.76 35.72 24.08
C SER A 74 -22.40 36.67 25.23
N VAL A 75 -21.11 36.82 25.54
CA VAL A 75 -20.64 37.81 26.53
C VAL A 75 -20.76 39.23 25.98
N ALA A 76 -20.40 39.46 24.72
CA ALA A 76 -20.53 40.78 24.09
C ALA A 76 -21.99 41.24 24.01
N GLU A 77 -22.91 40.36 23.59
CA GLU A 77 -24.36 40.64 23.54
C GLU A 77 -24.93 41.01 24.91
N ALA A 78 -24.46 40.37 25.99
CA ALA A 78 -24.88 40.68 27.35
C ALA A 78 -24.30 41.99 27.91
N VAL A 79 -23.20 42.49 27.32
CA VAL A 79 -22.60 43.79 27.69
C VAL A 79 -23.24 44.94 26.90
N ASP A 80 -23.59 44.69 25.64
CA ASP A 80 -24.18 45.69 24.74
C ASP A 80 -25.71 45.86 24.92
N SER A 81 -26.37 44.97 25.68
CA SER A 81 -27.81 45.06 25.94
C SER A 81 -28.16 46.29 26.78
N SER A 82 -29.07 47.12 26.27
CA SER A 82 -29.48 48.39 26.90
C SER A 82 -30.33 48.21 28.16
N ASP A 83 -30.95 47.04 28.33
CA ASP A 83 -31.76 46.70 29.49
C ASP A 83 -30.89 46.11 30.61
N PRO A 84 -31.02 46.58 31.86
CA PRO A 84 -30.30 46.03 32.99
C PRO A 84 -30.78 44.60 33.24
N MET A 85 -29.91 43.64 32.96
CA MET A 85 -30.17 42.22 33.22
C MET A 85 -30.39 42.02 34.72
N SER A 86 -31.45 41.28 35.09
CA SER A 86 -31.68 40.93 36.49
C SER A 86 -30.49 40.14 37.03
N ARG A 87 -30.22 40.27 38.33
CA ARG A 87 -29.12 39.52 38.99
C ARG A 87 -29.28 38.00 38.80
N ASP A 88 -30.49 37.49 38.86
CA ASP A 88 -30.77 36.06 38.66
C ASP A 88 -30.56 35.64 37.20
N ASP A 89 -30.92 36.50 36.24
CA ASP A 89 -30.69 36.26 34.81
C ASP A 89 -29.19 36.30 34.48
N ALA A 90 -28.42 37.18 35.12
CA ALA A 90 -26.96 37.22 35.02
C ALA A 90 -26.30 35.95 35.57
N LEU A 91 -26.77 35.45 36.72
CA LEU A 91 -26.26 34.22 37.31
C LEU A 91 -26.59 32.98 36.46
N THR A 92 -27.79 32.90 35.90
CA THR A 92 -28.19 31.79 35.01
C THR A 92 -27.41 31.83 33.68
N HIS A 93 -27.22 33.02 33.09
CA HIS A 93 -26.42 33.19 31.89
C HIS A 93 -24.95 32.77 32.10
N LEU A 94 -24.31 33.24 33.18
CA LEU A 94 -22.94 32.84 33.52
C LEU A 94 -22.83 31.34 33.79
N SER A 95 -23.81 30.76 34.49
CA SER A 95 -23.84 29.32 34.75
C SER A 95 -23.99 28.49 33.46
N SER A 96 -24.76 28.98 32.48
CA SER A 96 -24.86 28.39 31.14
C SER A 96 -23.52 28.43 30.40
N LEU A 97 -22.83 29.58 30.41
CA LEU A 97 -21.49 29.72 29.79
C LEU A 97 -20.45 28.81 30.45
N VAL A 98 -20.45 28.72 31.79
CA VAL A 98 -19.56 27.81 32.53
C VAL A 98 -19.85 26.36 32.15
N SER A 99 -21.11 25.95 32.09
CA SER A 99 -21.50 24.60 31.66
C SER A 99 -21.02 24.29 30.24
N ARG A 100 -21.13 25.24 29.32
CA ARG A 100 -20.62 25.10 27.95
C ARG A 100 -19.10 24.96 27.89
N LEU A 101 -18.36 25.77 28.64
CA LEU A 101 -16.89 25.68 28.72
C LEU A 101 -16.43 24.37 29.37
N GLN A 102 -17.15 23.88 30.39
CA GLN A 102 -16.90 22.56 30.96
C GLN A 102 -17.17 21.43 29.94
N GLY A 103 -18.23 21.56 29.14
CA GLY A 103 -18.53 20.66 28.04
C GLY A 103 -17.43 20.67 26.97
N LEU A 104 -16.93 21.85 26.60
CA LEU A 104 -15.80 22.00 25.67
C LEU A 104 -14.53 21.34 26.23
N LYS A 105 -14.20 21.58 27.50
CA LYS A 105 -13.05 20.97 28.18
C LYS A 105 -13.09 19.44 28.06
N ARG A 106 -14.21 18.80 28.40
CA ARG A 106 -14.38 17.34 28.30
C ARG A 106 -14.19 16.84 26.87
N LYS A 107 -14.74 17.55 25.87
CA LYS A 107 -14.58 17.18 24.45
C LYS A 107 -13.13 17.32 23.98
N LEU A 108 -12.42 18.36 24.43
CA LEU A 108 -11.01 18.58 24.09
C LEU A 108 -10.09 17.57 24.79
N GLU A 109 -10.39 17.15 26.02
CA GLU A 109 -9.66 16.08 26.71
C GLU A 109 -9.76 14.75 25.94
N GLU A 110 -10.96 14.38 25.51
CA GLU A 110 -11.15 13.18 24.68
C GLU A 110 -10.48 13.33 23.30
N GLY A 111 -10.60 14.51 22.68
CA GLY A 111 -9.92 14.83 21.44
C GLY A 111 -8.40 14.70 21.55
N SER A 112 -7.81 15.23 22.63
CA SER A 112 -6.38 15.15 22.94
C SER A 112 -5.93 13.71 23.15
N ARG A 113 -6.73 12.88 23.83
CA ARG A 113 -6.45 11.44 23.99
C ARG A 113 -6.35 10.74 22.63
N VAL A 114 -7.27 11.01 21.71
CA VAL A 114 -7.27 10.43 20.36
C VAL A 114 -6.10 10.97 19.52
N GLU A 115 -5.77 12.25 19.62
CA GLU A 115 -4.59 12.82 18.96
C GLU A 115 -3.28 12.17 19.45
N ASN A 116 -3.12 12.03 20.76
CA ASN A 116 -1.94 11.39 21.35
C ASN A 116 -1.79 9.94 20.89
N LEU A 117 -2.90 9.19 20.77
CA LEU A 117 -2.89 7.83 20.23
C LEU A 117 -2.39 7.81 18.77
N HIS A 118 -2.88 8.70 17.92
CA HIS A 118 -2.42 8.77 16.53
C HIS A 118 -0.97 9.25 16.42
N ALA A 119 -0.54 10.18 17.28
CA ALA A 119 0.85 10.62 17.35
C ALA A 119 1.79 9.49 17.81
N GLN A 120 1.37 8.69 18.78
CA GLN A 120 2.10 7.48 19.20
C GLN A 120 2.23 6.48 18.05
N ARG A 121 1.15 6.19 17.33
CA ARG A 121 1.21 5.32 16.13
C ARG A 121 2.16 5.86 15.06
N CYS A 122 2.19 7.18 14.85
CA CYS A 122 3.15 7.80 13.93
C CYS A 122 4.59 7.59 14.40
N ARG A 123 4.87 7.83 15.70
CA ARG A 123 6.21 7.62 16.28
C ARG A 123 6.66 6.16 16.17
N ALA A 124 5.84 5.20 16.60
CA ALA A 124 6.17 3.78 16.53
C ALA A 124 6.50 3.33 15.10
N ARG A 125 5.80 3.86 14.09
CA ARG A 125 6.07 3.55 12.67
C ARG A 125 7.35 4.21 12.15
N LEU A 126 7.70 5.40 12.62
CA LEU A 126 8.97 6.05 12.28
C LEU A 126 10.15 5.33 12.94
N GLU A 127 10.03 4.98 14.22
CA GLU A 127 11.04 4.20 14.95
C GLU A 127 11.29 2.85 14.28
N HIS A 128 10.24 2.16 13.82
CA HIS A 128 10.37 0.94 13.03
C HIS A 128 11.05 1.16 11.68
N LEU A 129 10.92 2.33 11.05
CA LEU A 129 11.65 2.63 9.81
C LEU A 129 13.11 2.97 10.09
N ASP A 130 13.41 3.66 11.18
CA ASP A 130 14.78 3.98 11.59
C ASP A 130 15.55 2.73 11.99
N SER A 131 14.88 1.72 12.57
CA SER A 131 15.51 0.44 12.94
C SER A 131 16.06 -0.35 11.75
N VAL A 132 15.76 0.03 10.51
CA VAL A 132 16.34 -0.56 9.29
C VAL A 132 17.85 -0.35 9.22
N ALA A 133 18.36 0.75 9.78
CA ALA A 133 19.78 1.07 9.75
C ALA A 133 20.62 0.13 10.64
N ASP A 134 19.97 -0.57 11.58
CA ASP A 134 20.59 -1.51 12.51
C ASP A 134 20.70 -2.90 11.85
N ALA A 135 21.93 -3.30 11.49
CA ALA A 135 22.19 -4.55 10.80
C ALA A 135 21.77 -5.79 11.62
N ASP A 136 21.87 -5.71 12.95
CA ASP A 136 21.58 -6.83 13.85
C ASP A 136 20.06 -7.08 13.97
N LYS A 137 19.24 -6.04 13.77
CA LYS A 137 17.77 -6.11 13.83
C LYS A 137 17.11 -6.28 12.47
N PHE A 138 17.90 -6.40 11.39
CA PHE A 138 17.35 -6.40 10.04
C PHE A 138 16.46 -7.61 9.73
N ALA A 139 16.75 -8.78 10.33
CA ALA A 139 15.91 -9.97 10.18
C ALA A 139 14.55 -9.78 10.86
N GLU A 140 14.54 -9.34 12.12
CA GLU A 140 13.31 -9.02 12.86
C GLU A 140 12.49 -7.93 12.16
N TRP A 141 13.16 -6.91 11.63
CA TRP A 141 12.51 -5.86 10.86
C TRP A 141 11.76 -6.40 9.64
N LYS A 142 12.37 -7.33 8.89
CA LYS A 142 11.72 -7.98 7.73
C LYS A 142 10.49 -8.77 8.14
N ASP A 143 10.56 -9.50 9.25
CA ASP A 143 9.44 -10.31 9.74
C ASP A 143 8.26 -9.43 10.16
N VAL A 144 8.54 -8.32 10.86
CA VAL A 144 7.53 -7.32 11.23
C VAL A 144 6.92 -6.68 9.97
N ARG A 145 7.74 -6.32 8.98
CA ARG A 145 7.29 -5.76 7.70
C ARG A 145 6.36 -6.73 6.96
N LEU A 146 6.75 -7.99 6.84
CA LEU A 146 5.96 -9.02 6.18
C LEU A 146 4.62 -9.21 6.91
N THR A 147 4.65 -9.33 8.25
CA THR A 147 3.44 -9.48 9.06
C THR A 147 2.50 -8.29 8.86
N ARG A 148 3.04 -7.07 8.74
CA ARG A 148 2.26 -5.86 8.48
C ARG A 148 1.58 -5.89 7.11
N ILE A 149 2.30 -6.33 6.09
CA ILE A 149 1.75 -6.50 4.74
C ILE A 149 0.64 -7.56 4.74
N LEU A 150 0.79 -8.65 5.50
CA LEU A 150 -0.24 -9.68 5.63
C LEU A 150 -1.49 -9.14 6.34
N VAL A 151 -1.34 -8.37 7.41
CA VAL A 151 -2.47 -7.73 8.10
C VAL A 151 -3.20 -6.76 7.16
N ASP A 152 -2.49 -5.90 6.42
CA ASP A 152 -3.09 -5.01 5.42
C ASP A 152 -3.86 -5.78 4.34
N TYR A 153 -3.27 -6.86 3.80
CA TYR A 153 -3.94 -7.73 2.84
C TYR A 153 -5.23 -8.32 3.41
N MET A 154 -5.18 -8.89 4.62
CA MET A 154 -6.35 -9.47 5.27
C MET A 154 -7.46 -8.44 5.49
N LEU A 155 -7.12 -7.22 5.90
CA LEU A 155 -8.09 -6.13 6.09
C LEU A 155 -8.76 -5.71 4.77
N ARG A 156 -8.00 -5.65 3.66
CA ARG A 156 -8.52 -5.34 2.32
C ARG A 156 -9.42 -6.44 1.76
N MET A 157 -9.08 -7.69 2.04
CA MET A 157 -9.85 -8.88 1.62
C MET A 157 -11.00 -9.24 2.56
N SER A 158 -11.33 -8.35 3.51
CA SER A 158 -12.41 -8.52 4.49
C SER A 158 -12.22 -9.64 5.52
N TYR A 159 -10.98 -10.13 5.73
CA TYR A 159 -10.61 -11.08 6.78
C TYR A 159 -10.29 -10.38 8.11
N TYR A 160 -11.23 -9.59 8.63
CA TYR A 160 -11.00 -8.68 9.76
C TYR A 160 -10.64 -9.39 11.07
N ASP A 161 -11.31 -10.50 11.39
CA ASP A 161 -11.07 -11.22 12.65
C ASP A 161 -9.68 -11.88 12.66
N THR A 162 -9.27 -12.45 11.51
CA THR A 162 -7.94 -13.02 11.33
C THR A 162 -6.87 -11.94 11.41
N ALA A 163 -7.08 -10.80 10.74
CA ALA A 163 -6.18 -9.65 10.80
C ALA A 163 -5.98 -9.16 12.25
N LYS A 164 -7.07 -9.07 13.01
CA LYS A 164 -7.04 -8.66 14.43
C LYS A 164 -6.26 -9.65 15.28
N LYS A 165 -6.54 -10.95 15.17
CA LYS A 165 -5.83 -12.00 15.91
C LYS A 165 -4.33 -12.03 15.59
N LEU A 166 -3.96 -11.86 14.32
CA LEU A 166 -2.57 -11.79 13.90
C LEU A 166 -1.87 -10.57 14.52
N ALA A 167 -2.50 -9.40 14.44
CA ALA A 167 -1.95 -8.18 15.03
C ALA A 167 -1.77 -8.27 16.56
N GLU A 168 -2.69 -8.94 17.24
CA GLU A 168 -2.63 -9.17 18.70
C GLU A 168 -1.51 -10.15 19.09
N THR A 169 -1.41 -11.26 18.37
CA THR A 169 -0.41 -12.31 18.65
C THR A 169 1.01 -11.79 18.38
N SER A 170 1.19 -10.99 17.32
CA SER A 170 2.46 -10.38 16.95
C SER A 170 2.74 -9.04 17.65
N LYS A 171 1.87 -8.59 18.56
CA LYS A 171 2.01 -7.33 19.33
C LYS A 171 2.28 -6.10 18.46
N MET A 172 1.59 -5.99 17.33
CA MET A 172 1.84 -4.97 16.30
C MET A 172 0.66 -4.02 16.08
N GLN A 173 -0.21 -3.87 17.07
CA GLN A 173 -1.43 -3.06 17.00
C GLN A 173 -1.15 -1.58 16.64
N GLU A 174 0.00 -1.04 17.05
CA GLU A 174 0.40 0.33 16.72
C GLU A 174 0.87 0.51 15.27
N LEU A 175 1.33 -0.59 14.65
CA LEU A 175 1.87 -0.61 13.29
C LEU A 175 0.80 -0.87 12.23
N VAL A 176 -0.42 -1.22 12.62
CA VAL A 176 -1.51 -1.59 11.71
C VAL A 176 -2.73 -0.67 11.85
N ASP A 177 -3.60 -0.69 10.85
CA ASP A 177 -4.69 0.29 10.67
C ASP A 177 -6.09 -0.32 10.83
N ILE A 178 -6.24 -1.30 11.74
CA ILE A 178 -7.47 -2.11 11.91
C ILE A 178 -8.72 -1.23 12.09
N ASP A 179 -8.69 -0.24 12.97
CA ASP A 179 -9.84 0.62 13.28
C ASP A 179 -10.39 1.32 12.03
N ILE A 180 -9.50 1.68 11.12
CA ILE A 180 -9.81 2.45 9.91
C ILE A 180 -10.55 1.54 8.92
N PHE A 181 -10.06 0.31 8.76
CA PHE A 181 -10.71 -0.69 7.94
C PHE A 181 -12.04 -1.16 8.55
N LEU A 182 -12.22 -1.11 9.87
CA LEU A 182 -13.51 -1.39 10.51
C LEU A 182 -14.55 -0.30 10.24
N VAL A 183 -14.15 0.98 10.16
CA VAL A 183 -15.04 2.06 9.71
C VAL A 183 -15.43 1.85 8.25
N ALA A 184 -14.47 1.51 7.39
CA ALA A 184 -14.73 1.20 5.99
C ALA A 184 -15.66 -0.01 5.83
N LYS A 185 -15.47 -1.06 6.65
CA LYS A 185 -16.32 -2.25 6.69
C LYS A 185 -17.78 -1.88 6.92
N LYS A 186 -18.08 -1.03 7.92
CA LYS A 186 -19.46 -0.59 8.19
C LYS A 186 -20.12 0.04 6.96
N ILE A 187 -19.38 0.88 6.23
CA ILE A 187 -19.88 1.53 5.02
C ILE A 187 -20.09 0.49 3.90
N ILE A 188 -19.14 -0.42 3.70
CA ILE A 188 -19.23 -1.50 2.71
C ILE A 188 -20.44 -2.41 3.00
N ASP A 189 -20.64 -2.80 4.25
CA ASP A 189 -21.76 -3.64 4.67
C ASP A 189 -23.10 -2.90 4.47
N SER A 190 -23.15 -1.59 4.75
CA SER A 190 -24.33 -0.76 4.47
C SER A 190 -24.66 -0.71 2.98
N LEU A 191 -23.64 -0.50 2.12
CA LEU A 191 -23.82 -0.53 0.68
C LEU A 191 -24.30 -1.90 0.17
N ARG A 192 -23.78 -2.99 0.72
CA ARG A 192 -24.26 -4.35 0.40
C ARG A 192 -25.71 -4.57 0.83
N ASN A 193 -26.13 -3.94 1.92
CA ASN A 193 -27.52 -3.91 2.40
C ASN A 193 -28.39 -2.88 1.66
N LYS A 194 -27.88 -2.27 0.58
CA LYS A 194 -28.58 -1.27 -0.24
C LYS A 194 -28.85 0.06 0.48
N GLU A 195 -28.03 0.40 1.47
CA GLU A 195 -28.12 1.65 2.23
C GLU A 195 -26.97 2.60 1.86
N VAL A 196 -27.31 3.76 1.27
CA VAL A 196 -26.32 4.76 0.84
C VAL A 196 -25.95 5.79 1.90
N ALA A 197 -26.76 5.94 2.97
CA ALA A 197 -26.62 7.04 3.92
C ALA A 197 -25.23 7.11 4.59
N PRO A 198 -24.63 5.99 5.06
CA PRO A 198 -23.28 6.02 5.64
C PRO A 198 -22.20 6.43 4.64
N ALA A 199 -22.31 5.99 3.38
CA ALA A 199 -21.37 6.36 2.33
C ALA A 199 -21.48 7.84 1.94
N LEU A 200 -22.70 8.40 1.92
CA LEU A 200 -22.93 9.82 1.68
C LEU A 200 -22.44 10.70 2.84
N ALA A 201 -22.61 10.26 4.09
CA ALA A 201 -22.03 10.93 5.25
C ALA A 201 -20.49 10.98 5.15
N TRP A 202 -19.87 9.86 4.76
CA TRP A 202 -18.43 9.81 4.49
C TRP A 202 -18.00 10.75 3.36
N CYS A 203 -18.80 10.87 2.29
CA CYS A 203 -18.54 11.83 1.21
C CYS A 203 -18.59 13.28 1.72
N ALA A 204 -19.57 13.61 2.57
CA ALA A 204 -19.72 14.94 3.15
C ALA A 204 -18.53 15.30 4.06
N GLU A 205 -18.07 14.38 4.91
CA GLU A 205 -16.89 14.57 5.76
C GLU A 205 -15.61 14.83 4.94
N ASN A 206 -15.50 14.23 3.76
CA ASN A 206 -14.30 14.26 2.92
C ASN A 206 -14.44 15.15 1.67
N LYS A 207 -15.50 15.97 1.60
CA LYS A 207 -15.92 16.74 0.42
C LYS A 207 -14.80 17.54 -0.25
N SER A 208 -13.99 18.25 0.53
CA SER A 208 -12.90 19.09 0.00
C SER A 208 -11.82 18.27 -0.70
N ARG A 209 -11.56 17.05 -0.22
CA ARG A 209 -10.56 16.13 -0.78
C ARG A 209 -11.11 15.43 -2.01
N LEU A 210 -12.35 14.95 -1.94
CA LEU A 210 -13.04 14.32 -3.07
C LEU A 210 -13.24 15.29 -4.24
N LYS A 211 -13.49 16.57 -3.96
CA LYS A 211 -13.54 17.61 -5.00
C LYS A 211 -12.18 17.82 -5.69
N LYS A 212 -11.08 17.80 -4.93
CA LYS A 212 -9.72 17.90 -5.50
C LYS A 212 -9.35 16.71 -6.38
N SER A 213 -9.78 15.50 -6.01
CA SER A 213 -9.58 14.29 -6.83
C SER A 213 -10.61 14.11 -7.96
N LYS A 214 -11.58 15.04 -8.11
CA LYS A 214 -12.69 14.96 -9.07
C LYS A 214 -13.47 13.63 -8.96
N SER A 215 -13.66 13.13 -7.75
CA SER A 215 -14.36 11.87 -7.51
C SER A 215 -15.82 11.93 -7.97
N LYS A 216 -16.30 10.85 -8.58
CA LYS A 216 -17.71 10.66 -8.98
C LYS A 216 -18.55 9.91 -7.94
N LEU A 217 -17.95 9.49 -6.81
CA LEU A 217 -18.61 8.60 -5.85
C LEU A 217 -19.91 9.18 -5.29
N GLU A 218 -19.89 10.44 -4.82
CA GLU A 218 -21.09 11.09 -4.29
C GLU A 218 -22.21 11.15 -5.33
N PHE A 219 -21.86 11.47 -6.57
CA PHE A 219 -22.81 11.51 -7.68
C PHE A 219 -23.43 10.13 -7.96
N GLN A 220 -22.60 9.07 -8.04
CA GLN A 220 -23.08 7.70 -8.28
C GLN A 220 -23.97 7.18 -7.14
N LEU A 221 -23.64 7.50 -5.88
CA LEU A 221 -24.48 7.17 -4.73
C LEU A 221 -25.84 7.86 -4.78
N ARG A 222 -25.88 9.15 -5.15
CA ARG A 222 -27.12 9.91 -5.32
C ARG A 222 -27.97 9.39 -6.48
N LEU A 223 -27.35 8.97 -7.57
CA LEU A 223 -28.05 8.30 -8.67
C LEU A 223 -28.66 6.98 -8.22
N GLN A 224 -27.93 6.17 -7.44
CA GLN A 224 -28.46 4.90 -6.94
C GLN A 224 -29.65 5.12 -5.98
N GLU A 225 -29.56 6.09 -5.08
CA GLU A 225 -30.68 6.47 -4.19
C GLU A 225 -31.93 6.87 -4.99
N PHE A 226 -31.75 7.63 -6.07
CA PHE A 226 -32.85 7.96 -6.98
C PHE A 226 -33.44 6.70 -7.65
N ILE A 227 -32.61 5.78 -8.15
CA ILE A 227 -33.06 4.53 -8.78
C ILE A 227 -33.87 3.69 -7.79
N GLU A 228 -33.46 3.62 -6.53
CA GLU A 228 -34.21 2.89 -5.51
C GLU A 228 -35.57 3.55 -5.20
N LEU A 229 -35.68 4.88 -5.23
CA LEU A 229 -36.97 5.57 -5.13
C LEU A 229 -37.90 5.24 -6.30
N VAL A 230 -37.36 5.15 -7.52
CA VAL A 230 -38.11 4.73 -8.71
C VAL A 230 -38.53 3.26 -8.60
N ARG A 231 -37.65 2.38 -8.11
CA ARG A 231 -37.97 0.96 -7.87
C ARG A 231 -39.10 0.78 -6.87
N ALA A 232 -39.20 1.65 -5.87
CA ALA A 232 -40.28 1.66 -4.87
C ALA A 232 -41.59 2.28 -5.37
N ASP A 233 -41.70 2.64 -6.66
CA ASP A 233 -42.84 3.34 -7.26
C ASP A 233 -43.12 4.73 -6.60
N GLU A 234 -42.16 5.31 -5.87
CA GLU A 234 -42.28 6.62 -5.20
C GLU A 234 -41.93 7.80 -6.14
N ASN A 235 -42.54 7.86 -7.33
CA ASN A 235 -42.15 8.77 -8.42
C ASN A 235 -42.13 10.25 -8.04
N LEU A 236 -43.11 10.73 -7.26
CA LEU A 236 -43.18 12.14 -6.83
C LEU A 236 -42.00 12.52 -5.91
N ARG A 237 -41.59 11.58 -5.04
CA ARG A 237 -40.42 11.76 -4.17
C ARG A 237 -39.13 11.70 -4.98
N ALA A 238 -39.02 10.78 -5.93
CA ALA A 238 -37.87 10.69 -6.84
C ALA A 238 -37.65 12.00 -7.62
N VAL A 239 -38.70 12.61 -8.18
CA VAL A 239 -38.61 13.90 -8.88
C VAL A 239 -38.16 15.03 -7.93
N SER A 240 -38.74 15.09 -6.73
CA SER A 240 -38.36 16.08 -5.72
C SER A 240 -36.90 15.92 -5.28
N TYR A 241 -36.47 14.67 -5.11
CA TYR A 241 -35.10 14.30 -4.79
C TYR A 241 -34.12 14.71 -5.89
N ALA A 242 -34.45 14.43 -7.17
CA ALA A 242 -33.61 14.78 -8.30
C ALA A 242 -33.40 16.30 -8.40
N ARG A 243 -34.45 17.10 -8.20
CA ARG A 243 -34.34 18.57 -8.18
C ARG A 243 -33.40 19.06 -7.07
N LYS A 244 -33.44 18.42 -5.90
CA LYS A 244 -32.65 18.84 -4.74
C LYS A 244 -31.18 18.40 -4.82
N TYR A 245 -30.91 17.15 -5.17
CA TYR A 245 -29.58 16.55 -5.05
C TYR A 245 -28.87 16.29 -6.37
N LEU A 246 -29.61 16.07 -7.46
CA LEU A 246 -29.05 15.73 -8.77
C LEU A 246 -28.91 16.94 -9.70
N ALA A 247 -29.80 17.93 -9.61
CA ALA A 247 -29.75 19.14 -10.43
C ALA A 247 -28.39 19.89 -10.41
N PRO A 248 -27.69 20.03 -9.26
CA PRO A 248 -26.37 20.67 -9.23
C PRO A 248 -25.31 19.98 -10.10
N TRP A 249 -25.50 18.70 -10.43
CA TRP A 249 -24.59 17.91 -11.25
C TRP A 249 -24.92 18.00 -12.75
N GLY A 250 -26.03 18.65 -13.11
CA GLY A 250 -26.50 18.81 -14.49
C GLY A 250 -25.45 19.43 -15.42
N ALA A 251 -24.70 20.42 -14.94
CA ALA A 251 -23.67 21.08 -15.75
C ALA A 251 -22.55 20.12 -16.20
N THR A 252 -22.26 19.08 -15.43
CA THR A 252 -21.12 18.17 -15.68
C THR A 252 -21.57 16.80 -16.22
N TYR A 253 -22.73 16.29 -15.78
CA TYR A 253 -23.15 14.90 -16.01
C TYR A 253 -24.56 14.78 -16.61
N MET A 254 -24.99 15.75 -17.43
CA MET A 254 -26.35 15.80 -17.99
C MET A 254 -26.77 14.51 -18.71
N LYS A 255 -25.88 13.88 -19.49
CA LYS A 255 -26.21 12.65 -20.23
C LYS A 255 -26.52 11.48 -19.31
N GLU A 256 -25.70 11.28 -18.27
CA GLU A 256 -25.93 10.25 -17.25
C GLU A 256 -27.22 10.53 -16.47
N LEU A 257 -27.48 11.80 -16.14
CA LEU A 257 -28.72 12.23 -15.48
C LEU A 257 -29.96 11.95 -16.32
N GLN A 258 -29.97 12.33 -17.60
CA GLN A 258 -31.10 12.07 -18.50
C GLN A 258 -31.37 10.58 -18.64
N HIS A 259 -30.31 9.77 -18.74
CA HIS A 259 -30.42 8.33 -18.83
C HIS A 259 -31.05 7.72 -17.56
N VAL A 260 -30.65 8.18 -16.37
CA VAL A 260 -31.23 7.71 -15.11
C VAL A 260 -32.63 8.26 -14.89
N VAL A 261 -32.91 9.53 -15.18
CA VAL A 261 -34.24 10.13 -15.01
C VAL A 261 -35.28 9.48 -15.94
N ALA A 262 -34.86 8.98 -17.10
CA ALA A 262 -35.72 8.23 -18.00
C ALA A 262 -36.29 6.95 -17.35
N THR A 263 -35.69 6.41 -16.29
CA THR A 263 -36.27 5.27 -15.55
C THR A 263 -37.62 5.60 -14.90
N LEU A 264 -37.99 6.88 -14.75
CA LEU A 264 -39.36 7.25 -14.36
C LEU A 264 -40.42 6.79 -15.37
N ALA A 265 -40.05 6.65 -16.65
CA ALA A 265 -40.93 6.15 -17.70
C ALA A 265 -40.87 4.61 -17.85
N PHE A 266 -39.79 3.98 -17.39
CA PHE A 266 -39.56 2.53 -17.50
C PHE A 266 -39.57 1.88 -16.12
N ARG A 267 -40.61 1.08 -15.84
CA ARG A 267 -40.74 0.32 -14.58
C ARG A 267 -39.52 -0.59 -14.35
N HIS A 268 -39.31 -1.02 -13.11
CA HIS A 268 -38.17 -1.85 -12.70
C HIS A 268 -38.12 -3.23 -13.40
N ASP A 269 -39.25 -3.70 -13.94
CA ASP A 269 -39.45 -4.92 -14.71
C ASP A 269 -39.28 -4.72 -16.23
N THR A 270 -38.70 -3.60 -16.67
CA THR A 270 -38.54 -3.28 -18.09
C THR A 270 -37.72 -4.33 -18.86
N GLU A 271 -38.22 -4.71 -20.03
CA GLU A 271 -37.48 -5.56 -20.99
C GLU A 271 -36.43 -4.77 -21.79
N CYS A 272 -36.44 -3.43 -21.70
CA CYS A 272 -35.47 -2.59 -22.38
C CYS A 272 -34.09 -2.74 -21.73
N SER A 273 -33.18 -3.45 -22.40
CA SER A 273 -31.82 -3.73 -21.92
C SER A 273 -31.07 -2.47 -21.47
N THR A 274 -31.27 -1.34 -22.16
CA THR A 274 -30.66 -0.05 -21.86
C THR A 274 -30.97 0.45 -20.45
N TYR A 275 -32.19 0.25 -19.95
CA TYR A 275 -32.60 0.70 -18.62
C TYR A 275 -32.62 -0.43 -17.58
N ARG A 276 -32.76 -1.68 -18.01
CA ARG A 276 -32.71 -2.86 -17.14
C ARG A 276 -31.42 -2.92 -16.33
N VAL A 277 -30.28 -2.62 -16.96
CA VAL A 277 -28.94 -2.61 -16.32
C VAL A 277 -28.89 -1.61 -15.14
N LEU A 278 -29.68 -0.53 -15.16
CA LEU A 278 -29.75 0.42 -14.05
C LEU A 278 -30.39 -0.15 -12.79
N PHE A 279 -31.21 -1.20 -12.93
CA PHE A 279 -31.85 -1.90 -11.82
C PHE A 279 -31.13 -3.18 -11.42
N GLU A 280 -29.98 -3.51 -12.00
CA GLU A 280 -29.25 -4.72 -11.64
C GLU A 280 -28.55 -4.59 -10.27
N PRO A 281 -28.53 -5.67 -9.46
CA PRO A 281 -27.83 -5.67 -8.17
C PRO A 281 -26.32 -5.43 -8.29
N THR A 282 -25.72 -5.78 -9.43
CA THR A 282 -24.29 -5.61 -9.74
C THR A 282 -23.80 -4.16 -9.58
N ARG A 283 -24.71 -3.17 -9.69
CA ARG A 283 -24.39 -1.77 -9.43
C ARG A 283 -23.93 -1.51 -8.00
N TRP A 284 -24.49 -2.24 -7.02
CA TRP A 284 -24.06 -2.13 -5.63
C TRP A 284 -22.63 -2.63 -5.44
N ASP A 285 -22.24 -3.70 -6.14
CA ASP A 285 -20.86 -4.18 -6.15
C ASP A 285 -19.91 -3.14 -6.78
N CYS A 286 -20.32 -2.49 -7.88
CA CYS A 286 -19.58 -1.39 -8.48
C CYS A 286 -19.44 -0.18 -7.53
N LEU A 287 -20.46 0.15 -6.74
CA LEU A 287 -20.41 1.23 -5.75
C LEU A 287 -19.48 0.88 -4.58
N VAL A 288 -19.52 -0.38 -4.11
CA VAL A 288 -18.59 -0.88 -3.10
C VAL A 288 -17.14 -0.76 -3.59
N GLU A 289 -16.88 -1.16 -4.83
CA GLU A 289 -15.53 -1.10 -5.41
C GLU A 289 -15.07 0.35 -5.62
N GLN A 290 -15.94 1.23 -6.12
CA GLN A 290 -15.65 2.67 -6.21
C GLN A 290 -15.36 3.27 -4.83
N PHE A 291 -16.13 2.91 -3.80
CA PHE A 291 -15.87 3.34 -2.43
C PHE A 291 -14.50 2.85 -1.94
N LYS A 292 -14.15 1.58 -2.15
CA LYS A 292 -12.82 1.02 -1.79
C LYS A 292 -11.68 1.78 -2.45
N GLN A 293 -11.81 2.11 -3.73
CA GLN A 293 -10.81 2.88 -4.47
C GLN A 293 -10.66 4.30 -3.94
N GLU A 294 -11.77 5.01 -3.69
CA GLU A 294 -11.72 6.36 -3.11
C GLU A 294 -11.18 6.36 -1.68
N PHE A 295 -11.53 5.34 -0.90
CA PHE A 295 -10.99 5.12 0.44
C PHE A 295 -9.47 4.95 0.39
N CYS A 296 -8.96 4.06 -0.48
CA CYS A 296 -7.51 3.86 -0.65
C CYS A 296 -6.82 5.14 -1.08
N ARG A 297 -7.36 5.83 -2.10
CA ARG A 297 -6.84 7.09 -2.61
C ARG A 297 -6.81 8.18 -1.53
N LEU A 298 -7.84 8.28 -0.71
CA LEU A 298 -7.93 9.26 0.36
C LEU A 298 -6.86 9.03 1.43
N PHE A 299 -6.63 7.78 1.83
CA PHE A 299 -5.56 7.47 2.78
C PHE A 299 -4.17 7.42 2.15
N GLY A 300 -4.07 7.63 0.84
CA GLY A 300 -2.80 7.55 0.10
C GLY A 300 -2.23 6.14 0.08
N MET A 301 -3.10 5.15 0.17
CA MET A 301 -2.81 3.75 0.02
C MET A 301 -2.84 3.36 -1.47
N THR A 302 -2.16 2.26 -1.77
CA THR A 302 -2.28 1.58 -3.05
C THR A 302 -3.68 0.98 -3.23
N ASN A 303 -4.17 0.91 -4.47
CA ASN A 303 -5.44 0.24 -4.77
C ASN A 303 -5.29 -1.28 -4.60
N GLU A 304 -4.24 -1.83 -5.22
CA GLU A 304 -3.84 -3.21 -5.04
C GLU A 304 -3.15 -3.40 -3.67
N PRO A 305 -3.46 -4.46 -2.92
CA PRO A 305 -2.73 -4.80 -1.71
C PRO A 305 -1.22 -4.92 -1.96
N LEU A 306 -0.39 -4.47 -1.01
CA LEU A 306 1.07 -4.56 -1.16
C LEU A 306 1.56 -5.99 -1.34
N LEU A 307 0.90 -6.98 -0.73
CA LEU A 307 1.25 -8.39 -0.91
C LEU A 307 1.24 -8.78 -2.39
N ASN A 308 0.21 -8.35 -3.14
CA ASN A 308 0.09 -8.63 -4.57
C ASN A 308 1.23 -7.95 -5.34
N ILE A 309 1.52 -6.68 -5.02
CA ILE A 309 2.58 -5.90 -5.68
C ILE A 309 3.95 -6.55 -5.47
N TYR A 310 4.29 -6.91 -4.22
CA TYR A 310 5.57 -7.56 -3.91
C TYR A 310 5.68 -8.94 -4.54
N LEU A 311 4.59 -9.72 -4.51
CA LEU A 311 4.58 -11.04 -5.11
C LEU A 311 4.78 -10.96 -6.63
N GLN A 312 4.05 -10.06 -7.31
CA GLN A 312 4.22 -9.84 -8.74
C GLN A 312 5.62 -9.33 -9.09
N ALA A 313 6.17 -8.40 -8.32
CA ALA A 313 7.53 -7.90 -8.52
C ALA A 313 8.58 -9.02 -8.36
N GLY A 314 8.46 -9.83 -7.30
CA GLY A 314 9.33 -10.97 -7.05
C GLY A 314 9.24 -12.03 -8.14
N LEU A 315 8.03 -12.42 -8.52
CA LEU A 315 7.81 -13.39 -9.60
C LEU A 315 8.35 -12.86 -10.94
N THR A 316 8.17 -11.58 -11.26
CA THR A 316 8.72 -10.96 -12.47
C THR A 316 10.25 -11.01 -12.48
N ALA A 317 10.89 -10.76 -11.33
CA ALA A 317 12.35 -10.81 -11.21
C ALA A 317 12.90 -12.24 -11.43
N LEU A 318 12.15 -13.25 -10.99
CA LEU A 318 12.50 -14.67 -11.12
C LEU A 318 12.10 -15.29 -12.45
N LYS A 319 11.07 -14.75 -13.12
CA LYS A 319 10.50 -15.33 -14.35
C LYS A 319 11.49 -15.25 -15.50
N THR A 320 12.13 -16.38 -15.80
CA THR A 320 12.95 -16.56 -17.00
C THR A 320 12.29 -17.53 -17.98
N PRO A 321 12.64 -17.49 -19.28
CA PRO A 321 12.14 -18.46 -20.26
C PRO A 321 12.47 -19.93 -19.94
N LEU A 322 13.48 -20.17 -19.08
CA LEU A 322 13.94 -21.51 -18.71
C LEU A 322 13.19 -22.09 -17.51
N CYS A 323 12.54 -21.26 -16.69
CA CYS A 323 11.80 -21.68 -15.49
C CYS A 323 10.59 -22.59 -15.79
N CYS A 324 10.15 -22.66 -17.06
CA CYS A 324 9.02 -23.50 -17.48
C CYS A 324 9.43 -24.92 -17.93
N LYS A 325 10.69 -25.33 -17.74
CA LYS A 325 11.19 -26.67 -18.10
C LYS A 325 11.31 -27.58 -16.87
N GLU A 326 11.17 -28.89 -17.07
CA GLU A 326 11.20 -29.94 -16.02
C GLU A 326 12.52 -30.01 -15.22
N ALA A 327 13.59 -29.36 -15.69
CA ALA A 327 14.91 -29.33 -15.03
C ALA A 327 15.07 -28.21 -13.97
N CYS A 328 13.98 -27.55 -13.57
CA CYS A 328 14.02 -26.47 -12.60
C CYS A 328 14.34 -26.98 -11.19
N SER A 329 15.20 -26.26 -10.46
CA SER A 329 15.54 -26.60 -9.06
C SER A 329 14.28 -26.53 -8.18
N LYS A 330 14.15 -27.44 -7.20
CA LYS A 330 13.09 -27.35 -6.18
C LYS A 330 13.15 -26.06 -5.34
N GLU A 331 14.29 -25.37 -5.37
CA GLU A 331 14.50 -24.08 -4.70
C GLU A 331 13.92 -22.90 -5.49
N ASP A 332 13.58 -23.06 -6.76
CA ASP A 332 12.92 -22.02 -7.56
C ASP A 332 11.42 -22.00 -7.22
N PRO A 333 10.85 -20.88 -6.72
CA PRO A 333 9.42 -20.75 -6.49
C PRO A 333 8.58 -21.06 -7.75
N LEU A 334 9.10 -20.77 -8.95
CA LEU A 334 8.43 -21.06 -10.22
C LEU A 334 8.46 -22.54 -10.61
N SER A 335 9.13 -23.40 -9.84
CA SER A 335 8.93 -24.85 -9.98
C SER A 335 7.50 -25.28 -9.59
N GLN A 336 6.86 -24.53 -8.69
CA GLN A 336 5.52 -24.83 -8.20
C GLN A 336 4.44 -24.31 -9.16
N GLU A 337 3.45 -25.16 -9.44
CA GLU A 337 2.33 -24.84 -10.35
C GLU A 337 1.56 -23.57 -9.93
N GLY A 338 1.33 -23.39 -8.63
CA GLY A 338 0.60 -22.22 -8.12
C GLY A 338 1.29 -20.90 -8.47
N PHE A 339 2.62 -20.81 -8.26
CA PHE A 339 3.39 -19.62 -8.61
C PHE A 339 3.53 -19.45 -10.12
N ARG A 340 3.59 -20.53 -10.92
CA ARG A 340 3.58 -20.42 -12.39
C ARG A 340 2.32 -19.79 -12.93
N ARG A 341 1.14 -20.18 -12.42
CA ARG A 341 -0.15 -19.57 -12.83
C ARG A 341 -0.19 -18.09 -12.48
N LEU A 342 0.28 -17.71 -11.29
CA LEU A 342 0.35 -16.30 -10.89
C LEU A 342 1.35 -15.50 -11.75
N ALA A 343 2.42 -16.13 -12.21
CA ALA A 343 3.46 -15.51 -13.02
C ALA A 343 3.12 -15.45 -14.51
N GLU A 344 2.15 -16.22 -15.01
CA GLU A 344 1.79 -16.31 -16.43
C GLU A 344 1.58 -14.95 -17.12
N PRO A 345 0.76 -14.01 -16.59
CA PRO A 345 0.54 -12.71 -17.22
C PRO A 345 1.72 -11.73 -17.06
N LEU A 346 2.72 -12.06 -16.23
CA LEU A 346 3.84 -11.17 -15.93
C LEU A 346 4.92 -11.19 -17.03
N PRO A 347 5.64 -10.08 -17.26
CA PRO A 347 6.74 -10.07 -18.21
C PRO A 347 7.92 -10.95 -17.74
N PHE A 348 8.74 -11.39 -18.68
CA PHE A 348 10.01 -12.06 -18.36
C PHE A 348 11.06 -11.06 -17.90
N SER A 349 11.91 -11.50 -16.97
CA SER A 349 13.05 -10.74 -16.49
C SER A 349 14.04 -10.44 -17.63
N LYS A 350 14.41 -9.17 -17.80
CA LYS A 350 15.45 -8.73 -18.75
C LYS A 350 16.82 -8.81 -18.09
N LEU A 351 17.40 -10.00 -18.06
CA LEU A 351 18.79 -10.19 -17.64
C LEU A 351 19.70 -10.11 -18.87
N HIS A 352 20.50 -9.06 -18.97
CA HIS A 352 21.49 -8.90 -20.05
C HIS A 352 22.66 -9.86 -19.91
N HIS A 353 23.01 -10.24 -18.68
CA HIS A 353 24.08 -11.18 -18.38
C HIS A 353 23.60 -12.24 -17.40
N SER A 354 23.85 -13.51 -17.72
CA SER A 354 23.63 -14.61 -16.79
C SER A 354 24.67 -14.55 -15.66
N LYS A 355 24.22 -14.73 -14.42
CA LYS A 355 25.08 -14.82 -13.24
C LYS A 355 25.07 -16.26 -12.74
N LEU A 356 26.23 -16.85 -12.54
CA LEU A 356 26.34 -18.18 -11.95
C LEU A 356 26.34 -18.07 -10.42
N VAL A 357 25.56 -18.93 -9.77
CA VAL A 357 25.49 -19.05 -8.31
C VAL A 357 25.89 -20.47 -7.96
N CYS A 358 26.79 -20.61 -6.99
CA CYS A 358 27.29 -21.91 -6.59
C CYS A 358 26.20 -22.76 -5.94
N TYR A 359 26.08 -24.02 -6.35
CA TYR A 359 25.10 -24.94 -5.75
C TYR A 359 25.37 -25.23 -4.26
N ILE A 360 26.63 -25.22 -3.83
CA ILE A 360 27.05 -25.58 -2.46
C ILE A 360 27.02 -24.35 -1.55
N THR A 361 27.79 -23.32 -1.87
CA THR A 361 27.94 -22.13 -1.01
C THR A 361 26.79 -21.12 -1.17
N LYS A 362 25.99 -21.24 -2.25
CA LYS A 362 24.96 -20.26 -2.63
C LYS A 362 25.50 -18.85 -2.88
N GLU A 363 26.83 -18.71 -3.01
CA GLU A 363 27.49 -17.46 -3.34
C GLU A 363 27.56 -17.25 -4.86
N LEU A 364 27.67 -15.98 -5.26
CA LEU A 364 27.94 -15.61 -6.66
C LEU A 364 29.30 -16.16 -7.09
N MET A 365 29.35 -16.63 -8.34
CA MET A 365 30.58 -17.09 -8.97
C MET A 365 31.07 -16.00 -9.92
N ASP A 366 32.13 -15.32 -9.53
CA ASP A 366 32.68 -14.13 -10.19
C ASP A 366 34.22 -14.22 -10.30
N HIS A 367 34.90 -13.08 -10.48
CA HIS A 367 36.36 -13.05 -10.58
C HIS A 367 37.06 -13.46 -9.27
N GLU A 368 36.45 -13.21 -8.11
CA GLU A 368 37.00 -13.57 -6.80
C GLU A 368 36.67 -15.01 -6.42
N ASN A 369 35.52 -15.54 -6.89
CA ASN A 369 35.08 -16.91 -6.65
C ASN A 369 34.74 -17.62 -7.98
N PRO A 370 35.73 -17.93 -8.83
CA PRO A 370 35.47 -18.36 -10.19
C PRO A 370 34.84 -19.77 -10.29
N PRO A 371 34.15 -20.06 -11.41
CA PRO A 371 33.66 -21.41 -11.69
C PRO A 371 34.79 -22.40 -12.01
N LEU A 372 34.74 -23.54 -11.33
CA LEU A 372 35.54 -24.73 -11.60
C LEU A 372 34.62 -25.88 -12.04
N VAL A 373 35.04 -26.60 -13.07
CA VAL A 373 34.33 -27.71 -13.71
C VAL A 373 34.97 -29.02 -13.26
N LEU A 374 34.13 -29.93 -12.75
CA LEU A 374 34.52 -31.31 -12.42
C LEU A 374 34.62 -32.17 -13.69
N PRO A 375 35.31 -33.33 -13.64
CA PRO A 375 35.38 -34.26 -14.78
C PRO A 375 34.01 -34.70 -15.33
N ASN A 376 32.96 -34.72 -14.50
CA ASN A 376 31.58 -35.01 -14.90
C ASN A 376 30.80 -33.82 -15.47
N GLY A 377 31.45 -32.68 -15.68
CA GLY A 377 30.86 -31.50 -16.29
C GLY A 377 30.04 -30.63 -15.35
N TYR A 378 29.90 -30.98 -14.07
CA TYR A 378 29.24 -30.09 -13.10
C TYR A 378 30.17 -28.96 -12.65
N VAL A 379 29.59 -27.77 -12.47
CA VAL A 379 30.32 -26.54 -12.16
C VAL A 379 30.03 -26.09 -10.73
N TYR A 380 31.09 -25.81 -9.97
CA TYR A 380 31.05 -25.33 -8.59
C TYR A 380 32.05 -24.19 -8.41
N SER A 381 31.96 -23.46 -7.30
CA SER A 381 32.84 -22.32 -7.06
C SER A 381 34.14 -22.75 -6.42
N THR A 382 35.22 -22.02 -6.69
CA THR A 382 36.54 -22.31 -6.12
C THR A 382 36.49 -22.42 -4.60
N LYS A 383 35.87 -21.46 -3.90
CA LYS A 383 35.73 -21.51 -2.44
C LYS A 383 35.05 -22.80 -1.94
N ALA A 384 33.98 -23.23 -2.62
CA ALA A 384 33.24 -24.43 -2.23
C ALA A 384 34.10 -25.70 -2.37
N LEU A 385 34.89 -25.77 -3.44
CA LEU A 385 35.74 -26.93 -3.72
C LEU A 385 36.98 -26.96 -2.83
N GLU A 386 37.58 -25.80 -2.53
CA GLU A 386 38.70 -25.67 -1.60
C GLU A 386 38.30 -26.07 -0.18
N GLU A 387 37.14 -25.63 0.28
CA GLU A 387 36.62 -26.01 1.60
C GLU A 387 36.35 -27.52 1.67
N MET A 388 35.82 -28.11 0.59
CA MET A 388 35.58 -29.56 0.51
C MET A 388 36.89 -30.35 0.51
N ALA A 389 37.86 -29.93 -0.29
CA ALA A 389 39.17 -30.55 -0.37
C ALA A 389 39.93 -30.47 0.96
N SER A 390 39.85 -29.33 1.66
CA SER A 390 40.49 -29.13 2.97
C SER A 390 39.93 -30.10 4.02
N LYS A 391 38.63 -30.42 3.97
CA LYS A 391 37.98 -31.35 4.90
C LYS A 391 38.19 -32.83 4.57
N LYS A 392 38.58 -33.15 3.33
CA LYS A 392 38.66 -34.53 2.81
C LYS A 392 40.02 -34.86 2.17
N GLU A 393 41.11 -34.33 2.73
CA GLU A 393 42.49 -34.64 2.31
C GLU A 393 42.71 -34.49 0.79
N GLY A 394 42.19 -33.43 0.19
CA GLY A 394 42.37 -33.12 -1.24
C GLY A 394 41.36 -33.77 -2.19
N LYS A 395 40.45 -34.63 -1.69
CA LYS A 395 39.39 -35.26 -2.49
C LYS A 395 38.09 -34.47 -2.46
N ILE A 396 37.50 -34.30 -3.63
CA ILE A 396 36.22 -33.61 -3.82
C ILE A 396 35.18 -34.65 -4.20
N THR A 397 34.01 -34.60 -3.56
CA THR A 397 32.87 -35.45 -3.91
C THR A 397 31.78 -34.59 -4.53
N CYS A 398 31.40 -34.88 -5.77
CA CYS A 398 30.30 -34.18 -6.42
C CYS A 398 28.99 -34.44 -5.66
N PRO A 399 28.30 -33.41 -5.14
CA PRO A 399 27.08 -33.60 -4.34
C PRO A 399 25.87 -34.06 -5.18
N ARG A 400 25.96 -34.01 -6.51
CA ARG A 400 24.87 -34.44 -7.41
C ARG A 400 25.03 -35.87 -7.92
N THR A 401 26.26 -36.30 -8.18
CA THR A 401 26.56 -37.62 -8.77
C THR A 401 27.26 -38.58 -7.82
N GLY A 402 27.82 -38.10 -6.71
CA GLY A 402 28.60 -38.90 -5.76
C GLY A 402 30.02 -39.22 -6.22
N GLU A 403 30.42 -38.77 -7.42
CA GLU A 403 31.74 -39.04 -7.98
C GLU A 403 32.85 -38.31 -7.22
N VAL A 404 33.98 -38.99 -7.05
CA VAL A 404 35.15 -38.48 -6.32
C VAL A 404 36.28 -38.17 -7.28
N CYS A 405 36.82 -36.96 -7.24
CA CYS A 405 37.98 -36.56 -8.02
C CYS A 405 38.98 -35.77 -7.15
N ASN A 406 40.19 -35.58 -7.65
CA ASN A 406 41.18 -34.74 -6.98
C ASN A 406 41.02 -33.27 -7.39
N PHE A 407 41.48 -32.35 -6.55
CA PHE A 407 41.47 -30.92 -6.85
C PHE A 407 42.25 -30.56 -8.13
N THR A 408 43.30 -31.34 -8.45
CA THR A 408 44.13 -31.16 -9.66
C THR A 408 43.39 -31.42 -10.97
N ASP A 409 42.29 -32.19 -10.91
CA ASP A 409 41.56 -32.62 -12.10
C ASP A 409 40.49 -31.60 -12.53
N LEU A 410 40.36 -30.50 -11.76
CA LEU A 410 39.38 -29.45 -12.00
C LEU A 410 39.85 -28.51 -13.12
N THR A 411 38.92 -28.12 -13.99
CA THR A 411 39.20 -27.15 -15.06
C THR A 411 38.50 -25.82 -14.79
N LYS A 412 39.17 -24.70 -15.06
CA LYS A 412 38.55 -23.37 -14.89
C LYS A 412 37.58 -23.09 -16.04
N ALA A 413 36.35 -22.70 -15.70
CA ALA A 413 35.40 -22.22 -16.69
C ALA A 413 35.54 -20.70 -16.86
N TYR A 414 35.38 -20.23 -18.10
CA TYR A 414 35.34 -18.81 -18.44
C TYR A 414 33.96 -18.49 -19.00
N ILE A 415 33.32 -17.47 -18.45
CA ILE A 415 32.00 -17.01 -18.88
C ILE A 415 32.23 -15.69 -19.62
N SER A 416 31.83 -15.62 -20.89
CA SER A 416 31.87 -14.41 -21.72
C SER A 416 30.53 -13.68 -21.74
#